data_AF-A0A527GIP6-F1
#
_entry.id   AF-A0A527GIP6-F1
#
_cell.length_a   1.000
_cell.length_b   1.000
_cell.length_c   1.000
_cell.angle_alpha   90.00
_cell.angle_beta   90.00
_cell.angle_gamma   90.00
#
_symmetry.space_group_name_H-M   'P 1'
#
loop_
_entity.id
_entity.type
_entity.pdbx_description
1 polymer ?
#
loop_
_entity_poly.entity_id
_entity_poly.type
_entity_poly.pdbx_seq_one_letter_code
_entity_poly.pdbx_strand_id
1 'polypeptide(L)'
;LTSGGKLIEGIFKGETINTPSMLCVEDYLDALNWAKSTGGLDALIARADANAAVLDRFVGKSSWLGHLAVQPATRSNTSVCLSFTDPDVSAL
;
A
#
# COMPACT_ATOMS: atom_id res chain seq x y z
N LEU A 1 10.14 -24.83 3.55
CA LEU A 1 10.27 -24.74 5.03
C LEU A 1 10.81 -26.03 5.66
N THR A 2 10.93 -27.11 4.90
CA THR A 2 11.61 -28.34 5.32
C THR A 2 12.76 -28.66 4.36
N SER A 3 13.81 -29.31 4.85
CA SER A 3 14.88 -29.93 4.04
C SER A 3 15.03 -31.38 4.49
N GLY A 4 15.02 -32.33 3.55
CA GLY A 4 15.04 -33.75 3.87
C GLY A 4 13.87 -34.21 4.75
N GLY A 5 12.70 -33.57 4.62
CA GLY A 5 11.50 -33.89 5.43
C GLY A 5 11.50 -33.33 6.86
N LYS A 6 12.54 -32.60 7.27
CA LYS A 6 12.62 -31.94 8.59
C LYS A 6 12.45 -30.43 8.47
N LEU A 7 11.78 -29.82 9.44
CA LEU A 7 11.60 -28.36 9.50
C LEU A 7 12.96 -27.66 9.67
N ILE A 8 13.17 -26.57 8.93
CA ILE A 8 14.38 -25.76 9.04
C ILE A 8 14.11 -24.66 10.08
N GLU A 9 14.43 -24.93 11.34
CA GLU A 9 14.18 -24.00 12.46
C GLU A 9 14.87 -22.64 12.30
N GLY A 10 16.02 -22.62 11.62
CA GLY A 10 16.80 -21.41 11.37
C GLY A 10 16.01 -20.31 10.68
N ILE A 11 15.09 -20.65 9.77
CA ILE A 11 14.26 -19.68 9.04
C ILE A 11 13.41 -18.84 10.01
N PHE A 12 12.94 -19.46 11.09
CA PHE A 12 12.14 -18.78 12.11
C PHE A 12 12.99 -17.97 13.10
N LYS A 13 14.32 -18.14 13.06
CA LYS A 13 15.31 -17.38 13.83
C LYS A 13 16.01 -16.31 12.98
N GLY A 14 15.56 -16.09 11.74
CA GLY A 14 16.12 -15.09 10.82
C GLY A 14 17.23 -15.62 9.91
N GLU A 15 17.48 -16.93 9.87
CA GLU A 15 18.40 -17.51 8.89
C GLU A 15 17.75 -17.49 7.50
N THR A 16 18.52 -17.02 6.53
CA THR A 16 18.06 -16.87 5.16
C THR A 16 18.20 -18.19 4.42
N ILE A 17 17.19 -18.60 3.64
CA ILE A 17 17.25 -19.84 2.84
C ILE A 17 18.33 -19.73 1.75
N ASN A 18 18.48 -18.53 1.19
CA ASN A 18 19.45 -18.14 0.17
C ASN A 18 20.06 -16.79 0.54
N THR A 19 21.00 -16.27 -0.26
CA THR A 19 21.55 -14.93 -0.06
C THR A 19 20.48 -13.87 -0.36
N PRO A 20 19.97 -13.12 0.64
CA PRO A 20 19.03 -12.04 0.38
C PRO A 20 19.78 -10.79 -0.10
N SER A 21 19.03 -9.82 -0.62
CA SER A 21 19.56 -8.47 -0.81
C SER A 21 19.62 -7.75 0.54
N MET A 22 20.82 -7.58 1.08
CA MET A 22 21.01 -6.82 2.33
C MET A 22 20.65 -5.33 2.17
N LEU A 23 20.67 -4.81 0.95
CA LEU A 23 20.19 -3.45 0.66
C LEU A 23 18.67 -3.32 0.84
N CYS A 24 17.89 -4.32 0.37
CA CYS A 24 16.44 -4.31 0.58
C CYS A 24 16.08 -4.48 2.06
N VAL A 25 16.90 -5.21 2.82
CA VAL A 25 16.72 -5.35 4.28
C VAL A 25 16.94 -3.99 4.96
N GLU A 26 18.04 -3.31 4.63
CA GLU A 26 18.33 -1.98 5.19
C GLU A 26 17.23 -0.96 4.85
N ASP A 27 16.78 -0.92 3.59
CA ASP A 27 15.69 -0.03 3.14
C ASP A 27 14.41 -0.25 3.94
N TYR A 28 14.06 -1.50 4.23
CA TYR A 28 12.87 -1.82 5.02
C TYR A 28 13.04 -1.47 6.50
N LEU A 29 14.25 -1.65 7.07
CA LEU A 29 14.54 -1.26 8.45
C LEU A 29 14.46 0.27 8.63
N ASP A 30 14.98 1.04 7.68
CA ASP A 30 14.84 2.49 7.68
C ASP A 30 13.37 2.92 7.60
N ALA A 31 12.60 2.33 6.68
CA ALA A 31 11.16 2.58 6.56
C ALA A 31 10.40 2.25 7.86
N LEU A 32 10.75 1.15 8.56
CA LEU A 32 10.16 0.79 9.85
C LEU A 32 10.55 1.74 10.97
N ASN A 33 11.79 2.24 10.98
CA ASN A 33 12.24 3.23 11.95
C ASN A 33 11.53 4.58 11.74
N TRP A 34 11.35 5.00 10.49
CA TRP A 34 10.53 6.15 10.12
C TRP A 34 9.06 5.97 10.53
N ALA A 35 8.48 4.81 10.24
CA ALA A 35 7.10 4.50 10.64
C ALA A 35 6.94 4.65 12.16
N LYS A 36 7.87 4.12 12.96
CA LYS A 36 7.85 4.27 14.42
C LYS A 36 8.00 5.73 14.86
N SER A 37 8.91 6.49 14.27
CA SER A 37 9.17 7.88 14.67
C SER A 37 7.99 8.82 14.38
N THR A 38 7.16 8.49 13.40
CA THR A 38 5.97 9.27 13.03
C THR A 38 4.70 8.89 13.82
N GLY A 39 4.76 7.88 14.70
CA GLY A 39 3.63 7.43 15.52
C GLY A 39 3.14 6.01 15.24
N GLY A 40 3.88 5.23 14.45
CA GLY A 40 3.60 3.81 14.20
C GLY A 40 2.42 3.57 13.27
N LEU A 41 1.82 2.38 13.38
CA LEU A 41 0.77 1.91 12.47
C LEU A 41 -0.42 2.87 12.40
N ASP A 42 -0.90 3.35 13.55
CA ASP A 42 -2.07 4.24 13.61
C ASP A 42 -1.81 5.56 12.87
N ALA A 43 -0.60 6.11 13.00
CA ALA A 43 -0.21 7.31 12.27
C ALA A 43 -0.10 7.07 10.75
N LEU A 44 0.40 5.89 10.33
CA LEU A 44 0.44 5.52 8.92
C LEU A 44 -0.96 5.34 8.31
N ILE A 45 -1.89 4.71 9.04
CA ILE A 45 -3.29 4.56 8.62
C ILE A 45 -3.93 5.95 8.50
N ALA A 46 -3.79 6.79 9.52
CA ALA A 46 -4.33 8.16 9.50
C ALA A 46 -3.77 8.98 8.33
N ARG A 47 -2.49 8.80 7.99
CA ARG A 47 -1.87 9.44 6.83
C ARG A 47 -2.49 8.96 5.52
N ALA A 48 -2.69 7.65 5.36
CA ALA A 48 -3.34 7.09 4.16
C ALA A 48 -4.78 7.58 4.02
N ASP A 49 -5.55 7.58 5.11
CA ASP A 49 -6.92 8.09 5.14
C ASP A 49 -7.00 9.58 4.79
N ALA A 50 -6.11 10.39 5.37
CA ALA A 50 -6.04 11.81 5.07
C ALA A 50 -5.75 12.09 3.59
N ASN A 51 -4.82 11.34 3.00
CA ASN A 51 -4.49 11.44 1.57
C ASN A 51 -5.67 11.01 0.69
N ALA A 52 -6.30 9.88 0.99
CA ALA A 52 -7.48 9.41 0.27
C ALA A 52 -8.63 10.41 0.34
N ALA A 53 -8.84 11.05 1.50
CA ALA A 53 -9.86 12.09 1.66
C ALA A 53 -9.57 13.35 0.83
N VAL A 54 -8.29 13.71 0.61
CA VAL A 54 -7.91 14.81 -0.30
C VAL A 54 -8.33 14.47 -1.73
N LEU A 55 -8.02 13.25 -2.18
CA LEU A 55 -8.37 12.77 -3.51
C LEU A 55 -9.89 12.68 -3.70
N ASP A 56 -10.61 12.14 -2.71
CA ASP A 56 -12.06 12.03 -2.76
C ASP A 56 -12.74 13.41 -2.87
N ARG A 57 -12.25 14.40 -2.11
CA ARG A 57 -12.71 15.79 -2.24
C ARG A 57 -12.43 16.41 -3.61
N PHE A 58 -11.30 16.05 -4.23
CA PHE A 58 -10.97 16.52 -5.58
C PHE A 58 -11.90 15.89 -6.62
N VAL A 59 -12.09 14.57 -6.56
CA VAL A 59 -13.02 13.83 -7.43
C VAL A 59 -14.44 14.39 -7.32
N GLY A 60 -14.94 14.59 -6.10
CA GLY A 60 -16.28 15.12 -5.85
C GLY A 60 -16.51 16.56 -6.33
N LYS A 61 -15.46 17.32 -6.62
CA LYS A 61 -15.54 18.66 -7.22
C LYS A 61 -15.32 18.66 -8.74
N SER A 62 -14.86 17.56 -9.29
CA SER A 62 -14.57 17.43 -10.72
C SER A 62 -15.81 17.00 -11.48
N SER A 63 -15.95 17.46 -12.73
CA SER A 63 -16.99 16.99 -13.66
C SER A 63 -16.56 15.79 -14.51
N TRP A 64 -15.27 15.44 -14.47
CA TRP A 64 -14.63 14.53 -15.44
C TRP A 64 -13.89 13.36 -14.79
N LEU A 65 -13.82 13.28 -13.45
CA LEU A 65 -13.28 12.11 -12.74
C LEU A 65 -14.34 11.41 -11.91
N GLY A 66 -14.24 10.09 -11.86
CA GLY A 66 -14.91 9.24 -10.90
C GLY A 66 -13.93 8.26 -10.25
N HIS A 67 -14.37 7.60 -9.18
CA HIS A 67 -13.66 6.45 -8.64
C HIS A 67 -13.90 5.23 -9.52
N LEU A 68 -12.84 4.48 -9.86
CA LEU A 68 -12.95 3.24 -10.61
C LEU A 68 -13.76 2.19 -9.82
N ALA A 69 -13.51 2.10 -8.52
CA ALA A 69 -14.33 1.31 -7.61
C ALA A 69 -15.64 2.06 -7.31
N VAL A 70 -16.71 1.58 -7.96
CA VAL A 70 -18.05 2.20 -7.89
C VAL A 70 -18.59 2.17 -6.46
N GLN A 71 -18.48 1.03 -5.76
CA GLN A 71 -18.93 0.89 -4.37
C GLN A 71 -17.95 1.59 -3.43
N PRO A 72 -18.38 2.59 -2.64
CA PRO A 72 -17.47 3.33 -1.76
C PRO A 72 -16.71 2.45 -0.77
N ALA A 73 -17.36 1.39 -0.26
CA ALA A 73 -16.78 0.47 0.70
C ALA A 73 -15.62 -0.38 0.14
N THR A 74 -15.46 -0.45 -1.19
CA THR A 74 -14.39 -1.22 -1.84
C THR A 74 -13.23 -0.36 -2.35
N ARG A 75 -13.28 0.96 -2.10
CA ARG A 75 -12.21 1.89 -2.49
C ARG A 75 -11.00 1.70 -1.58
N SER A 76 -9.82 1.55 -2.17
CA SER A 76 -8.56 1.49 -1.41
C SER A 76 -8.07 2.92 -1.11
N ASN A 77 -7.68 3.16 0.14
CA ASN A 77 -7.03 4.40 0.57
C ASN A 77 -5.51 4.41 0.29
N THR A 78 -4.91 3.25 0.01
CA THR A 78 -3.49 3.08 -0.30
C THR A 78 -3.21 2.89 -1.79
N SER A 79 -4.23 2.54 -2.58
CA SER A 79 -4.18 2.43 -4.04
C SER A 79 -5.46 3.01 -4.66
N VAL A 80 -5.56 4.34 -4.65
CA VAL A 80 -6.73 5.05 -5.19
C VAL A 80 -6.72 4.93 -6.72
N CYS A 81 -7.74 4.27 -7.27
CA CYS A 81 -7.95 4.14 -8.71
C CYS A 81 -9.10 5.05 -9.17
N LEU A 82 -8.81 5.89 -10.16
CA LEU A 82 -9.77 6.82 -10.74
C LEU A 82 -10.03 6.49 -12.22
N SER A 83 -11.15 6.96 -12.73
CA SER A 83 -11.54 6.83 -14.14
C SER A 83 -11.98 8.18 -14.68
N PHE A 84 -11.73 8.41 -15.96
CA PHE A 84 -12.33 9.52 -16.69
C PHE A 84 -13.81 9.23 -16.92
N THR A 85 -14.67 10.17 -16.54
CA THR A 85 -16.13 10.08 -16.71
C THR A 85 -16.67 11.13 -17.67
N ASP A 86 -15.78 11.93 -18.26
CA ASP A 86 -16.15 12.89 -19.29
C ASP A 86 -16.75 12.13 -20.50
N PRO A 87 -17.95 12.50 -20.98
CA PRO A 87 -18.60 11.83 -22.10
C PRO A 87 -17.71 11.71 -23.33
N ASP A 88 -16.95 12.76 -23.66
CA ASP A 88 -16.10 12.81 -24.86
C ASP A 88 -14.90 11.86 -24.75
N VAL A 89 -14.41 11.61 -23.52
CA VAL A 89 -13.32 10.66 -23.25
C VAL A 89 -13.84 9.23 -23.14
N SER A 90 -15.00 9.04 -22.50
CA SER A 90 -15.60 7.71 -22.31
C SER A 90 -16.11 7.07 -23.62
N ALA A 91 -16.27 7.88 -24.67
CA ALA A 91 -16.74 7.44 -25.98
C ALA A 91 -15.61 7.04 -26.96
N LEU A 92 -14.33 7.23 -26.58
CA LEU A 92 -13.14 6.83 -27.36
C LEU A 92 -12.81 5.34 -27.16
#